data_AF-A0A1M7GKP0-F1
#
_entry.id   AF-A0A1M7GKP0-F1
#
_cell.length_a   1.000
_cell.length_b   1.000
_cell.length_c   1.000
_cell.angle_alpha   90.00
_cell.angle_beta   90.00
_cell.angle_gamma   90.00
#
_symmetry.space_group_name_H-M   'P 1'
#
loop_
_entity.id
_entity.type
_entity.pdbx_description
1 polymer ?
#
loop_
_entity_poly.entity_id
_entity_poly.type
_entity_poly.pdbx_seq_one_letter_code
_entity_poly.pdbx_strand_id
1 'polypeptide(L)'
;MYEADRATHRTTHLTQRKTPSMCQHKPQCPTAEGPDREAAFTVAHHPEQGWSLLCNGVVLFEDTGELLPDGQIIAPHRPLGTEHITTAA
;
A
#
# COMPACT_ATOMS: atom_id res chain seq x y z
N MET A 1 26.09 38.23 -8.40
CA MET A 1 26.48 36.84 -8.05
C MET A 1 25.20 36.13 -7.68
N TYR A 2 24.83 35.12 -8.45
CA TYR A 2 23.50 34.50 -8.44
C TYR A 2 23.28 33.64 -7.18
N GLU A 3 22.09 33.83 -6.61
CA GLU A 3 21.34 33.08 -5.60
C GLU A 3 21.95 31.77 -5.06
N ALA A 4 22.33 31.79 -3.78
CA ALA A 4 22.60 30.60 -2.99
C ALA A 4 21.58 30.51 -1.85
N ASP A 5 20.32 30.22 -2.19
CA ASP A 5 19.28 29.90 -1.19
C ASP A 5 18.35 28.77 -1.67
N ARG A 6 18.97 27.68 -2.13
CA ARG A 6 18.27 26.48 -2.62
C ARG A 6 18.81 25.21 -1.98
N ALA A 7 18.52 24.98 -0.69
CA ALA A 7 18.45 23.63 -0.13
C ALA A 7 18.05 23.63 1.36
N THR A 8 16.76 23.79 1.70
CA THR A 8 16.27 23.25 3.00
C THR A 8 14.77 22.95 3.09
N HIS A 9 13.98 23.09 2.02
CA HIS A 9 12.52 22.91 2.09
C HIS A 9 12.00 21.50 1.75
N ARG A 10 12.84 20.45 1.79
CA ARG A 10 12.43 19.12 1.26
C ARG A 10 12.55 17.97 2.27
N THR A 11 12.13 18.15 3.53
CA THR A 11 12.01 17.02 4.48
C THR A 11 10.93 17.21 5.56
N THR A 12 9.86 17.95 5.30
CA THR A 12 8.77 18.12 6.31
C THR A 12 7.39 17.64 5.84
N HIS A 13 7.24 17.19 4.58
CA HIS A 13 5.93 16.85 4.01
C HIS A 13 5.49 15.38 4.17
N LEU A 14 6.31 14.49 4.76
CA LEU A 14 5.97 13.07 4.91
C LEU A 14 5.18 12.74 6.19
N THR A 15 5.23 13.60 7.21
CA THR A 15 4.50 13.38 8.48
C THR A 15 3.08 13.94 8.46
N GLN A 16 2.71 14.69 7.43
CA GLN A 16 1.39 15.33 7.32
C GLN A 16 0.45 14.64 6.33
N ARG A 17 0.70 13.36 6.00
CA ARG A 17 -0.39 12.52 5.50
C ARG A 17 -1.28 12.21 6.71
N LYS A 18 -2.24 13.10 6.92
CA LYS A 18 -3.38 12.94 7.83
C LYS A 18 -3.89 11.52 7.65
N THR A 19 -3.64 10.65 8.63
CA THR A 19 -4.20 9.31 8.68
C THR A 19 -5.69 9.47 8.44
N PRO A 20 -6.28 8.85 7.40
CA PRO A 20 -7.68 9.07 7.08
C PRO A 20 -8.51 8.69 8.31
N SER A 21 -9.20 9.69 8.85
CA SER A 21 -10.10 9.54 9.99
C SER A 21 -11.12 8.47 9.66
N MET A 22 -11.12 7.41 10.48
CA MET A 22 -12.11 6.33 10.58
C MET A 22 -13.28 6.47 9.62
N CYS A 23 -13.22 5.75 8.49
CA CYS A 23 -14.31 5.67 7.54
C CYS A 23 -15.64 5.30 8.24
N GLN A 24 -16.76 5.85 7.76
CA GLN A 24 -18.08 5.66 8.38
C GLN A 24 -18.73 4.30 8.05
N HIS A 25 -17.97 3.33 7.56
CA HIS A 25 -18.46 2.02 7.17
C HIS A 25 -19.00 1.23 8.38
N LYS A 26 -20.01 0.39 8.12
CA LYS A 26 -20.56 -0.56 9.08
C LYS A 26 -20.58 -1.95 8.43
N PRO A 27 -19.87 -2.96 8.99
CA PRO A 27 -18.99 -2.89 10.17
C PRO A 27 -17.81 -1.92 9.98
N GLN A 28 -17.19 -1.51 11.09
CA GLN A 28 -16.00 -0.67 11.06
C GLN A 28 -14.89 -1.39 10.30
N CYS A 29 -14.14 -0.65 9.49
CA CYS A 29 -13.03 -1.22 8.75
C CYS A 29 -11.85 -1.51 9.65
N PRO A 30 -11.07 -2.55 9.34
CA PRO A 30 -9.81 -2.82 10.02
C PRO A 30 -8.82 -1.70 9.80
N THR A 31 -7.88 -1.56 10.74
CA THR A 31 -6.76 -0.61 10.60
C THR A 31 -5.79 -1.10 9.53
N ALA A 32 -4.99 -0.20 8.96
CA ALA A 32 -4.01 -0.56 7.94
C ALA A 32 -2.88 -1.46 8.52
N GLU A 33 -2.63 -1.37 9.82
CA GLU A 33 -1.58 -2.15 10.49
C GLU A 33 -2.08 -3.56 10.89
N GLY A 34 -3.39 -3.77 10.94
CA GLY A 34 -4.02 -5.03 11.34
C GLY A 34 -3.81 -6.15 10.32
N PRO A 35 -3.77 -7.43 10.75
CA PRO A 35 -3.58 -8.57 9.84
C PRO A 35 -4.73 -8.77 8.85
N ASP A 36 -5.89 -8.16 9.12
CA ASP A 36 -7.10 -8.20 8.30
C ASP A 36 -7.30 -6.94 7.45
N ARG A 37 -6.27 -6.10 7.30
CA ARG A 37 -6.32 -4.79 6.59
C ARG A 37 -6.94 -4.83 5.18
N GLU A 38 -6.80 -5.95 4.48
CA GLU A 38 -7.36 -6.18 3.14
C GLU A 38 -8.90 -6.29 3.12
N ALA A 39 -9.54 -6.48 4.28
CA ALA A 39 -11.00 -6.52 4.41
C ALA A 39 -11.66 -5.13 4.46
N ALA A 40 -10.88 -4.05 4.36
CA ALA A 40 -11.40 -2.70 4.22
C ALA A 40 -12.09 -2.49 2.84
N PHE A 41 -13.02 -1.53 2.76
CA PHE A 41 -13.76 -1.29 1.52
C PHE A 41 -12.89 -0.61 0.45
N THR A 42 -13.00 -1.09 -0.79
CA THR A 42 -12.42 -0.44 -1.96
C THR A 42 -13.08 0.92 -2.23
N VAL A 43 -12.26 1.97 -2.32
CA VAL A 43 -12.69 3.34 -2.65
C VAL A 43 -12.20 3.80 -4.01
N ALA A 44 -11.19 3.14 -4.57
CA ALA A 44 -10.82 3.26 -5.98
C ALA A 44 -10.37 1.90 -6.51
N HIS A 45 -10.78 1.56 -7.73
CA HIS A 45 -10.48 0.29 -8.37
C HIS A 45 -9.89 0.57 -9.76
N HIS A 46 -8.65 0.13 -9.98
CA HIS A 46 -7.87 0.39 -11.20
C HIS A 46 -7.24 -0.90 -11.73
N PRO A 47 -8.07 -1.82 -12.28
CA PRO A 47 -7.58 -3.09 -12.81
C PRO A 47 -6.63 -2.90 -13.98
N GLU A 48 -6.78 -1.83 -14.77
CA GLU A 48 -5.87 -1.48 -15.86
C GLU A 48 -4.45 -1.13 -15.39
N GLN A 49 -4.28 -0.85 -14.09
CA GLN A 49 -2.99 -0.58 -13.46
C GLN A 49 -2.61 -1.64 -12.42
N GLY A 50 -3.47 -2.64 -12.20
CA GLY A 50 -3.22 -3.75 -11.27
C GLY A 50 -3.35 -3.40 -9.78
N TRP A 51 -4.17 -2.40 -9.41
CA TRP A 51 -4.32 -2.01 -8.00
C TRP A 51 -5.72 -1.54 -7.60
N SER A 52 -5.99 -1.58 -6.30
CA SER A 52 -7.17 -1.00 -5.65
C SER A 52 -6.76 -0.22 -4.40
N LEU A 53 -7.35 0.96 -4.19
CA LEU A 53 -7.17 1.73 -2.96
C LEU A 53 -8.31 1.40 -1.99
N LEU A 54 -7.95 1.01 -0.77
CA LEU A 54 -8.87 0.73 0.32
C LEU A 54 -9.08 1.97 1.20
N CYS A 55 -10.21 2.04 1.88
CA CYS A 55 -10.60 3.19 2.70
C CYS A 55 -9.71 3.44 3.93
N ASN A 56 -8.96 2.42 4.37
CA ASN A 56 -7.94 2.55 5.42
C ASN A 56 -6.60 3.06 4.87
N GLY A 57 -6.51 3.36 3.57
CA GLY A 57 -5.33 3.90 2.90
C GLY A 57 -4.36 2.85 2.36
N VAL A 58 -4.67 1.56 2.50
CA VAL A 58 -3.89 0.48 1.90
C VAL A 58 -4.10 0.45 0.39
N VAL A 59 -3.02 0.33 -0.37
CA VAL A 59 -3.07 -0.01 -1.80
C VAL A 59 -2.86 -1.52 -1.93
N LEU A 60 -3.89 -2.22 -2.39
CA LEU A 60 -3.86 -3.65 -2.66
C LEU A 60 -3.52 -3.88 -4.13
N PHE A 61 -2.48 -4.66 -4.40
CA PHE A 61 -2.09 -5.09 -5.74
C PHE A 61 -2.75 -6.41 -6.12
N GLU A 62 -2.93 -6.64 -7.42
CA GLU A 62 -3.52 -7.88 -7.94
C GLU A 62 -2.75 -9.15 -7.56
N ASP A 63 -1.44 -9.03 -7.33
CA ASP A 63 -0.61 -10.15 -6.89
C ASP A 63 -0.63 -10.38 -5.38
N THR A 64 -1.60 -9.79 -4.64
CA THR A 64 -1.73 -9.80 -3.17
C THR A 64 -0.67 -9.01 -2.41
N GLY A 65 0.22 -8.30 -3.11
CA GLY A 65 1.10 -7.32 -2.47
C GLY A 65 0.30 -6.15 -1.89
N GLU A 66 0.84 -5.50 -0.87
CA GLU A 66 0.22 -4.32 -0.26
C GLU A 66 1.24 -3.18 -0.08
N LEU A 67 0.79 -1.94 -0.27
CA LEU A 67 1.50 -0.73 0.17
C LEU A 67 0.69 -0.05 1.27
N LEU A 68 1.26 -0.01 2.47
CA LEU A 68 0.63 0.61 3.64
C LEU A 68 0.70 2.15 3.57
N PRO A 69 -0.16 2.87 4.34
CA PRO A 69 -0.17 4.33 4.34
C PRO A 69 1.15 4.99 4.77
N ASP A 70 1.94 4.31 5.59
CA ASP A 70 3.27 4.74 6.03
C ASP A 70 4.38 4.49 4.97
N GLY A 71 4.04 3.80 3.89
CA GLY A 71 4.96 3.42 2.82
C GLY A 71 5.63 2.07 3.01
N GLN A 72 5.29 1.30 4.05
CA GLN A 72 5.76 -0.07 4.19
C GLN A 72 5.19 -0.96 3.09
N ILE A 73 6.03 -1.83 2.52
CA ILE A 73 5.65 -2.81 1.50
C ILE A 73 5.42 -4.15 2.19
N ILE A 74 4.27 -4.77 1.92
CA ILE A 74 3.99 -6.16 2.25
C ILE A 74 4.12 -6.96 0.97
N ALA A 75 4.96 -7.99 1.01
CA ALA A 75 5.21 -8.81 -0.16
C ALA A 75 3.97 -9.68 -0.50
N PRO A 76 3.71 -9.91 -1.80
CA PRO A 76 2.76 -10.89 -2.29
C PRO A 76 2.79 -12.23 -1.56
N HIS A 77 1.63 -12.77 -1.23
CA HIS A 77 1.46 -14.15 -0.78
C HIS A 77 1.57 -15.12 -1.96
N ARG A 78 2.78 -15.29 -2.50
CA ARG A 78 3.06 -16.36 -3.46
C ARG A 78 3.26 -17.65 -2.68
N PRO A 79 2.53 -18.74 -2.99
CA PRO A 79 3.03 -20.06 -2.65
C PRO A 79 4.41 -20.14 -3.28
N LEU A 80 5.46 -20.30 -2.47
CA LEU A 80 6.75 -20.73 -2.98
C LEU A 80 6.48 -22.11 -3.57
N GLY A 81 6.23 -22.16 -4.88
CA GLY A 81 6.14 -23.41 -5.59
C GLY A 81 7.41 -24.17 -5.23
N THR A 82 7.27 -25.36 -4.66
CA THR A 82 8.37 -26.31 -4.63
C THR A 82 8.84 -26.42 -6.07
N GLU A 83 9.95 -25.76 -6.38
CA GLU A 83 10.59 -25.74 -7.70
C GLU A 83 10.97 -27.19 -8.02
N HIS A 84 10.02 -27.97 -8.54
CA HIS A 84 10.33 -29.22 -9.22
C HIS A 84 10.93 -28.81 -10.57
N ILE A 85 12.22 -28.46 -10.50
CA ILE A 85 13.06 -28.25 -11.67
C ILE A 85 13.17 -29.63 -12.34
N THR A 86 12.26 -29.93 -13.26
CA THR A 86 12.38 -31.12 -14.10
C THR A 86 13.57 -30.89 -15.01
N THR A 87 14.71 -31.47 -14.66
CA THR A 87 15.82 -31.66 -15.60
C THR A 87 15.31 -32.53 -16.74
N ALA A 88 15.22 -31.95 -17.94
CA ALA A 88 15.05 -32.72 -19.16
C ALA A 88 16.39 -33.41 -19.48
N ALA A 89 16.33 -34.72 -19.73
CA ALA A 89 17.45 -35.56 -20.17
C ALA A 89 17.60 -35.55 -21.68
#